data_AF-A0A5C7SYT7-F1
#
_entry.id   AF-A0A5C7SYT7-F1
#
_cell.length_a   1.000
_cell.length_b   1.000
_cell.length_c   1.000
_cell.angle_alpha   90.00
_cell.angle_beta   90.00
_cell.angle_gamma   90.00
#
_symmetry.space_group_name_H-M   'P 1'
#
loop_
_entity.id
_entity.type
_entity.pdbx_description
1 polymer ?
#
loop_
_entity_poly.entity_id
_entity_poly.type
_entity_poly.pdbx_seq_one_letter_code
_entity_poly.pdbx_strand_id
1 'polypeptide(L)'
;MRLRFFLSSPGDVADERTFAQQVIEQELPKDPFMRGRVGCEAVRWDDPAAPVAMPATLTPQEAVNRGLPRPSACDCVIVVLWSRLGTPLPASCTRPDGSRYLSG
;
A
#
# COMPACT_ATOMS: atom_id res chain seq x y z
N MET A 1 -1.03 9.12 20.70
CA MET A 1 -1.42 7.89 19.99
C MET A 1 -1.25 8.13 18.49
N ARG A 2 -0.87 7.13 17.70
CA ARG A 2 -0.74 7.26 16.24
C ARG A 2 -1.50 6.12 15.56
N LEU A 3 -2.35 6.46 14.59
CA LEU A 3 -3.03 5.51 13.72
C LEU A 3 -2.27 5.37 12.40
N ARG A 4 -2.01 4.14 12.00
CA ARG A 4 -1.26 3.80 10.80
C ARG A 4 -2.19 3.14 9.80
N PHE A 5 -2.27 3.73 8.61
CA PHE A 5 -3.13 3.26 7.53
C PHE A 5 -2.25 2.62 6.46
N PHE A 6 -2.34 1.31 6.28
CA PHE A 6 -1.70 0.65 5.15
C PHE A 6 -2.47 0.99 3.87
N LEU A 7 -1.83 1.71 2.96
CA LEU A 7 -2.46 2.18 1.72
C LEU A 7 -1.90 1.40 0.54
N SER A 8 -2.70 0.45 0.04
CA SER A 8 -2.40 -0.37 -1.12
C SER A 8 -3.18 0.09 -2.34
N SER A 9 -2.51 0.17 -3.48
CA SER A 9 -3.19 0.42 -4.74
C SER A 9 -2.30 0.08 -5.93
N PRO A 10 -2.88 -0.32 -7.08
CA PRO A 10 -2.14 -0.48 -8.32
C PRO A 10 -1.71 0.89 -8.90
N GLY A 11 -0.85 0.82 -9.93
CA GLY A 11 -0.25 2.03 -10.53
C GLY A 11 -1.22 2.91 -11.32
N ASP A 12 -2.37 2.37 -11.76
CA ASP A 12 -3.40 3.07 -12.53
C ASP A 12 -4.34 3.95 -11.69
N VAL A 13 -4.13 4.02 -10.37
CA VAL A 13 -4.89 4.88 -9.43
C VAL A 13 -3.97 5.75 -8.57
N ALA A 14 -2.92 6.30 -9.19
CA ALA A 14 -1.92 7.11 -8.50
C ALA A 14 -2.50 8.40 -7.87
N ASP A 15 -3.47 9.01 -8.54
CA ASP A 15 -4.13 10.23 -8.08
C ASP A 15 -5.02 9.94 -6.87
N GLU A 16 -5.79 8.85 -6.90
CA GLU A 16 -6.62 8.40 -5.77
C GLU A 16 -5.76 8.01 -4.56
N ARG A 17 -4.63 7.33 -4.79
CA ARG A 17 -3.67 7.02 -3.72
C ARG A 17 -3.12 8.29 -3.08
N THR A 18 -2.79 9.29 -3.88
CA THR A 18 -2.30 10.59 -3.40
C THR A 18 -3.37 11.35 -2.63
N PHE A 19 -4.60 11.34 -3.14
CA PHE A 19 -5.74 11.93 -2.43
C PHE A 19 -6.03 11.23 -1.10
N ALA A 20 -5.98 9.89 -1.06
CA ALA A 20 -6.15 9.13 0.17
C ALA A 20 -5.08 9.48 1.21
N GLN A 21 -3.81 9.62 0.82
CA GLN A 21 -2.76 10.09 1.71
C GLN A 21 -3.07 11.49 2.26
N GLN A 22 -3.49 12.42 1.40
CA GLN A 22 -3.87 13.78 1.84
C GLN A 22 -4.99 13.74 2.88
N VAL A 23 -6.03 12.94 2.66
CA VAL A 23 -7.12 12.79 3.63
C VAL A 23 -6.61 12.23 4.95
N ILE A 24 -5.78 11.18 4.91
CA ILE A 24 -5.24 10.53 6.11
C ILE A 24 -4.36 11.50 6.90
N GLU A 25 -3.45 12.20 6.25
CA GLU A 25 -2.39 12.94 6.93
C GLU A 25 -2.75 14.41 7.20
N GLN A 26 -3.71 14.97 6.45
CA GLN A 26 -4.05 16.39 6.53
C GLN A 26 -5.49 16.64 6.97
N GLU A 27 -6.46 15.82 6.55
CA GLU A 27 -7.88 16.06 6.88
C GLU A 27 -8.32 15.36 8.16
N LEU A 28 -8.02 14.07 8.33
CA LEU A 28 -8.37 13.34 9.58
C LEU A 28 -7.82 14.00 10.85
N PRO A 29 -6.56 14.53 10.88
CA PRO A 29 -6.05 15.19 12.08
C PRO A 29 -6.76 16.52 12.42
N LYS A 30 -7.56 17.08 11.50
CA LYS A 30 -8.38 18.28 11.75
C LYS A 30 -9.73 17.93 12.35
N ASP A 31 -10.18 16.68 12.26
CA ASP A 31 -11.47 16.24 12.80
C ASP A 31 -11.56 16.54 14.31
N PRO A 32 -12.66 17.14 14.81
CA PRO A 32 -12.79 17.53 16.22
C PRO A 32 -12.57 16.38 17.22
N PHE A 33 -12.88 15.13 16.86
CA PHE A 33 -12.67 13.97 17.72
C PHE A 33 -11.20 13.54 17.77
N MET A 34 -10.43 13.78 16.72
CA MET A 34 -9.03 13.36 16.58
C MET A 34 -8.01 14.46 16.87
N ARG A 35 -8.39 15.73 16.65
CA ARG A 35 -7.49 16.88 16.68
C ARG A 35 -6.71 16.99 17.99
N GLY A 36 -5.38 17.03 17.87
CA GLY A 36 -4.46 17.12 19.01
C GLY A 36 -4.34 15.86 19.86
N ARG A 37 -5.06 14.78 19.53
CA ARG A 37 -5.10 13.52 20.31
C ARG A 37 -4.50 12.35 19.55
N VAL A 38 -4.72 12.31 18.23
CA VAL A 38 -4.35 11.20 17.36
C VAL A 38 -3.57 11.74 16.16
N GLY A 39 -2.34 11.26 15.99
CA GLY A 39 -1.61 11.44 14.73
C GLY A 39 -2.05 10.37 13.73
N CYS A 40 -2.11 10.72 12.45
CA CYS A 40 -2.42 9.79 11.37
C CYS A 40 -1.23 9.70 10.41
N GLU A 41 -1.00 8.52 9.83
CA GLU A 41 0.12 8.24 8.93
C GLU A 41 -0.33 7.26 7.86
N ALA A 42 -0.06 7.58 6.59
CA ALA A 42 -0.25 6.66 5.49
C ALA A 42 1.04 5.86 5.26
N VAL A 43 0.95 4.53 5.30
CA VAL A 43 2.03 3.61 4.96
C VAL A 43 1.81 3.16 3.52
N ARG A 44 2.59 3.73 2.59
CA ARG A 44 2.56 3.42 1.15
C ARG A 44 3.97 3.19 0.62
N TRP A 45 4.10 2.42 -0.46
CA TRP A 45 5.41 2.02 -0.98
C TRP A 45 6.12 3.13 -1.76
N ASP A 46 5.36 4.04 -2.35
CA ASP A 46 5.81 5.14 -3.21
C ASP A 46 5.68 6.50 -2.50
N ASP A 47 5.84 6.52 -1.17
CA ASP A 47 5.88 7.78 -0.42
C ASP A 47 6.93 8.71 -1.05
N PRO A 48 6.58 9.92 -1.50
CA PRO A 48 7.52 10.86 -2.09
C PRO A 48 8.68 11.26 -1.16
N ALA A 49 8.47 11.23 0.16
CA ALA A 49 9.47 11.59 1.15
C ALA A 49 10.35 10.40 1.55
N ALA A 50 9.85 9.17 1.44
CA ALA A 50 10.55 7.96 1.86
C ALA A 50 10.12 6.72 1.04
N PRO A 51 10.42 6.68 -0.27
CA PRO A 51 10.00 5.58 -1.11
C PRO A 51 10.73 4.29 -0.73
N VAL A 52 10.05 3.15 -0.85
CA VAL A 52 10.66 1.84 -0.67
C VAL A 52 11.79 1.66 -1.70
N ALA A 53 12.98 1.29 -1.22
CA ALA A 53 14.08 0.96 -2.09
C ALA A 53 13.72 -0.25 -2.98
N MET A 54 14.03 -0.14 -4.28
CA MET A 54 13.77 -1.20 -5.26
C MET A 54 15.09 -1.79 -5.80
N PRO A 55 15.81 -2.65 -5.05
CA PRO A 55 17.02 -3.30 -5.54
C PRO A 55 16.72 -4.16 -6.77
N ALA A 56 17.62 -4.13 -7.76
CA ALA A 56 17.49 -4.97 -8.96
C ALA A 56 17.54 -6.49 -8.67
N THR A 57 18.01 -6.87 -7.49
CA THR A 57 18.07 -8.27 -7.03
C THR A 57 16.76 -8.79 -6.45
N LEU A 58 15.74 -7.93 -6.29
CA LEU A 58 14.43 -8.29 -5.76
C LEU A 58 13.33 -7.98 -6.76
N THR A 59 12.26 -8.77 -6.72
CA THR A 59 11.02 -8.36 -7.39
C THR A 59 10.41 -7.14 -6.67
N PRO A 60 9.61 -6.30 -7.36
CA PRO A 60 8.95 -5.17 -6.72
C PRO A 60 8.12 -5.57 -5.50
N GLN A 61 7.40 -6.70 -5.57
CA GLN A 61 6.60 -7.18 -4.45
C GLN A 61 7.45 -7.59 -3.25
N GLU A 62 8.60 -8.24 -3.47
CA GLU A 62 9.53 -8.59 -2.40
C GLU A 62 10.16 -7.36 -1.76
N ALA A 63 10.52 -6.35 -2.57
CA ALA A 63 11.04 -5.08 -2.06
C ALA A 63 10.02 -4.39 -1.17
N VAL A 64 8.76 -4.30 -1.60
CA VAL A 64 7.64 -3.77 -0.78
C VAL A 64 7.45 -4.57 0.51
N ASN A 65 7.40 -5.90 0.42
CA ASN A 65 7.20 -6.77 1.58
C ASN A 65 8.33 -6.67 2.62
N ARG A 66 9.55 -6.32 2.19
CA ARG A 66 10.71 -6.11 3.08
C ARG A 66 10.82 -4.67 3.58
N GLY A 67 10.46 -3.70 2.75
CA GLY A 67 10.62 -2.27 3.03
C GLY A 67 9.47 -1.64 3.78
N LEU A 68 8.28 -2.24 3.75
CA LEU A 68 7.11 -1.75 4.47
C LEU A 68 6.71 -2.63 5.66
N PRO A 69 6.09 -2.02 6.68
CA PRO A 69 5.25 -2.73 7.64
C PRO A 69 4.22 -3.59 6.91
N ARG A 70 3.97 -4.79 7.44
CA ARG A 70 2.87 -5.63 6.96
C ARG A 70 1.53 -4.95 7.23
N PRO A 71 0.49 -5.20 6.40
CA PRO A 71 -0.86 -4.69 6.68
C PRO A 71 -1.35 -5.03 8.09
N SER A 72 -1.01 -6.22 8.59
CA SER A 72 -1.36 -6.69 9.94
C SER A 72 -0.65 -5.94 11.08
N ALA A 73 0.34 -5.09 10.77
CA ALA A 73 1.04 -4.23 11.72
C ALA A 73 0.55 -2.77 11.65
N CYS A 74 -0.49 -2.51 10.87
CA CYS A 74 -1.19 -1.23 10.76
C CYS A 74 -2.57 -1.35 11.43
N ASP A 75 -3.15 -0.21 11.80
CA ASP A 75 -4.45 -0.15 12.48
C ASP A 75 -5.62 -0.23 11.49
N CYS A 76 -5.39 0.20 10.25
CA CYS A 76 -6.37 0.18 9.17
C CYS A 76 -5.69 -0.22 7.85
N VAL A 77 -6.42 -0.92 6.99
CA VAL A 77 -5.98 -1.28 5.64
C VAL A 77 -6.94 -0.66 4.64
N ILE A 78 -6.42 0.15 3.73
CA ILE A 78 -7.15 0.79 2.64
C ILE A 78 -6.60 0.23 1.33
N VAL A 79 -7.48 -0.32 0.50
CA VAL A 79 -7.14 -0.85 -0.82
C VAL A 79 -7.95 -0.08 -1.86
N VAL A 80 -7.27 0.66 -2.72
CA VAL A 80 -7.88 1.39 -3.86
C VAL A 80 -7.64 0.57 -5.11
N LEU A 81 -8.69 0.25 -5.87
CA LEU A 81 -8.63 -0.62 -7.04
C LEU A 81 -9.37 0.02 -8.22
N TRP A 82 -8.89 -0.26 -9.43
CA TRP A 82 -9.62 0.03 -10.67
C TRP A 82 -9.40 -1.10 -11.70
N SER A 83 -8.61 -0.86 -12.74
CA SER A 83 -8.56 -1.72 -13.93
C SER A 83 -7.47 -2.77 -13.83
N ARG A 84 -6.51 -2.57 -12.94
CA ARG A 84 -5.40 -3.49 -12.70
C ARG A 84 -5.55 -4.13 -11.33
N LEU A 85 -5.32 -5.44 -11.27
CA LEU A 85 -5.15 -6.17 -10.04
C LEU A 85 -3.84 -6.96 -10.13
N GLY A 86 -2.86 -6.54 -9.33
CA GLY A 86 -1.55 -7.18 -9.24
C GLY A 86 -0.62 -6.94 -10.43
N THR A 87 0.51 -7.62 -10.38
CA THR A 87 1.45 -7.81 -11.49
C THR A 87 1.34 -9.26 -11.98
N PRO A 88 1.69 -9.55 -13.25
CA PRO A 88 1.72 -10.93 -13.72
C PRO A 88 2.58 -11.79 -12.78
N LEU A 89 2.01 -12.87 -12.26
CA LEU A 89 2.75 -13.78 -11.39
C LEU A 89 3.92 -14.43 -12.14
N PRO A 90 5.04 -14.69 -11.45
CA PRO A 90 6.15 -15.44 -12.04
C PRO A 90 5.69 -16.84 -12.43
N ALA A 91 6.35 -17.43 -13.44
CA ALA A 91 5.98 -18.75 -13.96
C ALA A 91 6.03 -19.88 -12.91
N SER A 92 6.73 -19.66 -11.79
CA SER A 92 6.79 -20.57 -10.64
C SER A 92 5.50 -20.59 -9.81
N CYS A 93 4.67 -19.54 -9.87
CA CYS A 93 3.39 -19.48 -9.17
C CYS A 93 2.29 -20.09 -10.02
N THR A 94 2.06 -21.38 -9.83
CA THR A 94 1.01 -22.15 -10.50
C THR A 94 -0.01 -22.66 -9.49
N ARG A 95 -1.23 -22.90 -9.97
CA ARG A 95 -2.26 -23.63 -9.23
C ARG A 95 -1.77 -25.07 -8.96
N PRO A 96 -2.39 -25.81 -8.02
CA PRO A 96 -2.06 -27.22 -7.78
C PRO A 96 -2.17 -28.12 -9.02
N ASP A 97 -2.99 -27.73 -10.01
CA ASP A 97 -3.17 -28.42 -11.29
C ASP A 97 -2.13 -28.01 -12.36
N GLY A 98 -1.17 -27.14 -12.02
CA GLY A 98 -0.12 -26.64 -12.93
C GLY A 98 -0.56 -25.47 -13.82
N SER A 99 -1.83 -25.08 -13.81
CA SER A 99 -2.31 -23.94 -14.60
C SER A 99 -1.88 -22.59 -13.97
N ARG A 100 -1.80 -21.53 -14.79
CA ARG A 100 -1.41 -20.18 -14.32
C ARG A 100 -2.58 -19.41 -13.74
N TYR A 101 -2.33 -18.63 -12.69
CA TYR A 101 -3.25 -17.58 -12.25
C TYR A 101 -3.29 -16.46 -13.30
N LEU A 102 -4.47 -15.86 -13.49
CA LEU A 102 -4.68 -14.79 -14.47
C LEU A 102 -4.28 -13.41 -13.93
N SER A 103 -4.14 -13.29 -12.61
CA SER A 103 -3.65 -12.11 -11.91
C SER A 103 -2.84 -12.55 -10.69
N GLY A 104 -1.93 -11.68 -10.25
CA GLY A 104 -1.19 -11.82 -8.99
C GLY A 104 -1.78 -11.01 -7.86
#